data_AF-A0A974WG84-F1
#
_entry.id   AF-A0A974WG84-F1
#
_cell.length_a   1.000
_cell.length_b   1.000
_cell.length_c   1.000
_cell.angle_alpha   90.00
_cell.angle_beta   90.00
_cell.angle_gamma   90.00
#
_symmetry.space_group_name_H-M   'P 1'
#
loop_
_entity.id
_entity.type
_entity.pdbx_description
1 polymer ?
#
loop_
_entity_poly.entity_id
_entity_poly.type
_entity_poly.pdbx_seq_one_letter_code
_entity_poly.pdbx_strand_id
1 'polypeptide(L)'
;MFDTHNFSKSLEEDVFDSWLEAGRNSKLGYEYMVVVWLTMEEEFKPIYLERRDQLSELTDISNLTEVVVAAYDLYSESKVTI
;
A
#
# COMPACT_ATOMS: atom_id res chain seq x y z
N MET A 1 8.46 9.06 6.93
CA MET A 1 8.97 8.29 5.76
C MET A 1 8.43 8.70 4.36
N PHE A 2 7.54 9.68 4.20
CA PHE A 2 7.05 10.13 2.87
C PHE A 2 7.04 11.67 2.78
N ASP A 3 8.21 12.28 2.79
CA ASP A 3 8.37 13.74 2.68
C ASP A 3 8.93 14.06 1.29
N THR A 4 8.08 14.02 0.26
CA THR A 4 8.51 14.41 -1.08
C THR A 4 7.32 14.84 -1.96
N HIS A 5 6.98 16.11 -1.84
CA HIS A 5 6.68 17.06 -2.94
C HIS A 5 5.59 16.75 -4.01
N ASN A 6 4.93 15.60 -4.01
CA ASN A 6 3.92 15.21 -5.02
C ASN A 6 2.53 14.88 -4.45
N PHE A 7 2.38 14.73 -3.13
CA PHE A 7 1.11 14.42 -2.48
C PHE A 7 0.77 15.49 -1.45
N SER A 8 -0.51 15.89 -1.39
CA SER A 8 -1.01 16.93 -0.47
C SER A 8 -0.84 16.55 1.01
N LYS A 9 -0.67 15.26 1.31
CA LYS A 9 -0.46 14.72 2.66
C LYS A 9 0.76 13.81 2.70
N SER A 10 1.40 13.79 3.86
CA SER A 10 2.42 12.80 4.21
C SER A 10 1.75 11.64 4.93
N LEU A 11 2.12 10.41 4.60
CA LEU A 11 1.71 9.24 5.37
C LEU A 11 2.46 9.22 6.70
N GLU A 12 1.72 9.30 7.81
CA GLU A 12 2.28 9.21 9.15
C GLU A 12 2.84 7.80 9.40
N GLU A 13 4.00 7.71 10.05
CA GLU A 13 4.66 6.41 10.29
C GLU A 13 3.84 5.53 11.23
N ASP A 14 3.14 6.10 12.21
CA ASP A 14 2.24 5.38 13.13
C ASP A 14 1.08 4.70 12.38
N VAL A 15 0.54 5.38 11.36
CA VAL A 15 -0.52 4.86 10.50
C VAL A 15 0.01 3.72 9.62
N PHE A 16 1.19 3.89 9.05
CA PHE A 16 1.84 2.87 8.25
C PHE A 16 2.17 1.61 9.07
N ASP A 17 2.71 1.77 10.28
CA ASP A 17 3.04 0.67 11.19
C ASP A 17 1.77 -0.10 11.58
N SER A 18 0.69 0.62 11.92
CA SER A 18 -0.62 0.03 12.20
C SER A 18 -1.15 -0.80 11.02
N TRP A 19 -0.90 -0.39 9.77
CA TRP A 19 -1.29 -1.16 8.60
C TRP A 19 -0.45 -2.42 8.41
N LEU A 20 0.86 -2.34 8.61
CA LEU A 20 1.73 -3.52 8.59
C LEU A 20 1.30 -4.54 9.66
N GLU A 21 1.06 -4.08 10.87
CA GLU A 21 0.58 -4.92 11.97
C GLU A 21 -0.78 -5.53 11.64
N ALA A 22 -1.74 -4.74 11.12
CA ALA A 22 -3.06 -5.23 10.74
C ALA A 22 -3.00 -6.29 9.63
N GLY A 23 -2.15 -6.08 8.62
CA GLY A 23 -1.90 -7.04 7.55
C GLY A 23 -1.34 -8.36 8.07
N ARG A 24 -0.32 -8.29 8.96
CA ARG A 24 0.31 -9.46 9.59
C ARG A 24 -0.62 -10.22 10.54
N ASN A 25 -1.45 -9.50 11.29
CA ASN A 25 -2.39 -10.10 12.25
C ASN A 25 -3.69 -10.57 11.58
N SER A 26 -3.86 -10.29 10.29
CA SER A 26 -5.02 -10.74 9.53
C SER A 26 -5.02 -12.26 9.41
N LYS A 27 -6.19 -12.86 9.68
CA LYS A 27 -6.40 -14.31 9.52
C LYS A 27 -6.31 -14.78 8.06
N LEU A 28 -6.35 -13.85 7.11
CA LEU A 28 -6.38 -14.15 5.68
C LEU A 28 -4.98 -14.37 5.07
N GLY A 29 -3.90 -14.40 5.86
CA GLY A 29 -2.57 -14.78 5.34
C GLY A 29 -2.08 -13.86 4.23
N TYR A 30 -2.32 -12.55 4.37
CA TYR A 30 -1.87 -11.56 3.41
C TYR A 30 -0.34 -11.55 3.35
N GLU A 31 0.21 -11.65 2.14
CA GLU A 31 1.65 -11.64 1.89
C GLU A 31 2.16 -10.23 1.56
N TYR A 32 1.31 -9.38 1.00
CA TYR A 32 1.68 -8.06 0.52
C TYR A 32 0.73 -6.98 1.02
N MET A 33 1.27 -5.78 1.20
CA MET A 33 0.54 -4.55 1.47
C MET A 33 0.91 -3.51 0.43
N VAL A 34 -0.09 -2.99 -0.28
CA VAL A 34 0.06 -1.93 -1.27
C VAL A 34 -0.47 -0.64 -0.69
N VAL A 35 0.36 0.40 -0.72
CA VAL A 35 -0.04 1.76 -0.37
C VAL A 35 -0.51 2.43 -1.66
N VAL A 36 -1.80 2.77 -1.68
CA VAL A 36 -2.40 3.53 -2.78
C VAL A 36 -2.78 4.93 -2.32
N TRP A 37 -2.66 5.90 -3.21
CA TRP A 37 -3.10 7.26 -3.03
C TRP A 37 -4.41 7.47 -3.80
N LEU A 38 -5.47 7.77 -3.06
CA LEU A 38 -6.75 8.14 -3.63
C LEU A 38 -6.73 9.62 -3.98
N THR A 39 -6.74 9.95 -5.27
CA THR A 39 -6.69 11.33 -5.74
C THR A 39 -8.00 12.07 -5.48
N MET A 40 -9.13 11.37 -5.41
CA MET A 40 -10.45 11.96 -5.08
C MET A 40 -10.60 12.25 -3.59
N GLU A 41 -10.11 11.37 -2.72
CA GLU A 41 -10.24 11.51 -1.26
C GLU A 41 -9.03 12.23 -0.63
N GLU A 42 -7.95 12.44 -1.42
CA GLU A 42 -6.66 12.95 -0.96
C GLU A 42 -6.17 12.22 0.30
N GLU A 43 -6.16 10.89 0.23
CA GLU A 43 -5.86 10.00 1.34
C GLU A 43 -5.09 8.76 0.87
N PHE A 44 -4.18 8.28 1.72
CA PHE A 44 -3.51 7.00 1.53
C PHE A 44 -4.38 5.87 2.08
N LYS A 45 -4.49 4.76 1.35
CA LYS A 45 -5.12 3.54 1.85
C LYS A 45 -4.21 2.32 1.68
N PRO A 46 -4.25 1.35 2.62
CA PRO A 46 -3.58 0.08 2.49
C PRO A 46 -4.50 -0.90 1.77
N ILE A 47 -3.98 -1.61 0.77
CA ILE A 47 -4.62 -2.76 0.16
C ILE A 47 -3.79 -3.99 0.46
N TYR A 48 -4.42 -4.99 1.07
CA TYR A 48 -3.76 -6.24 1.43
C TYR A 48 -4.00 -7.30 0.35
N LEU A 49 -2.93 -7.96 -0.06
CA LEU A 49 -2.96 -8.96 -1.11
C LEU A 49 -2.34 -10.25 -0.62
N GLU A 50 -2.98 -11.38 -0.93
CA GLU A 50 -2.50 -12.71 -0.57
C GLU A 50 -1.46 -13.25 -1.55
N ARG A 51 -1.35 -12.68 -2.76
CA ARG A 51 -0.51 -13.22 -3.84
C ARG A 51 0.08 -12.12 -4.69
N ARG A 52 1.28 -12.35 -5.20
CA ARG A 52 1.99 -11.43 -6.10
C ARG A 52 1.26 -11.18 -7.42
N ASP A 53 0.47 -12.13 -7.91
CA ASP A 53 -0.32 -11.95 -9.15
C ASP A 53 -1.30 -10.78 -9.03
N GLN A 54 -1.96 -10.66 -7.87
CA GLN A 54 -2.90 -9.56 -7.58
C GLN A 54 -2.20 -8.20 -7.58
N LEU A 55 -0.89 -8.16 -7.30
CA LEU A 55 -0.09 -6.95 -7.32
C LEU A 55 0.04 -6.40 -8.76
N SER A 56 0.26 -7.30 -9.72
CA SER A 56 0.33 -6.94 -11.13
C SER A 56 -1.03 -6.47 -11.64
N GLU A 57 -2.11 -7.18 -11.28
CA GLU A 57 -3.46 -6.74 -11.61
C GLU A 57 -3.79 -5.36 -11.03
N LEU A 58 -3.42 -5.10 -9.77
CA LEU A 58 -3.70 -3.81 -9.14
C LEU A 58 -2.93 -2.65 -9.77
N THR A 59 -1.72 -2.93 -10.25
CA THR A 59 -0.91 -1.95 -11.00
C THR A 59 -1.55 -1.67 -12.37
N ASP A 60 -2.07 -2.69 -13.04
CA ASP A 60 -2.76 -2.59 -14.33
C ASP A 60 -4.13 -1.89 -14.20
N ILE A 61 -4.82 -2.10 -13.07
CA ILE A 61 -6.11 -1.51 -12.72
C ILE A 61 -5.97 -0.09 -12.16
N SER A 62 -4.76 0.50 -12.09
CA SER A 62 -4.55 1.88 -11.61
C SER A 62 -5.44 2.86 -12.37
N ASN A 63 -6.61 3.14 -11.81
CA ASN A 63 -7.63 4.01 -12.39
C ASN A 63 -7.22 5.47 -12.16
N LEU A 64 -7.83 6.42 -12.86
CA LEU A 64 -7.56 7.86 -12.67
C LEU A 64 -7.69 8.34 -11.21
N THR A 65 -8.39 7.58 -10.37
CA THR A 65 -8.72 7.91 -8.98
C THR A 65 -7.78 7.31 -7.95
N GLU A 66 -6.99 6.29 -8.33
CA GLU A 66 -6.19 5.48 -7.42
C GLU A 66 -4.79 5.32 -8.00
N VAL A 67 -3.80 5.86 -7.31
CA VAL A 67 -2.41 5.82 -7.74
C VAL A 67 -1.64 4.91 -6.80
N VAL A 68 -1.11 3.80 -7.31
CA VAL A 68 -0.21 2.94 -6.54
C VAL A 68 1.06 3.72 -6.21
N VAL A 69 1.35 3.90 -4.92
CA VAL A 69 2.52 4.64 -4.44
C VAL A 69 3.68 3.70 -4.15
N ALA A 70 3.39 2.59 -3.47
CA ALA A 70 4.38 1.60 -3.10
C ALA A 70 3.73 0.26 -2.77
N ALA A 71 4.51 -0.81 -2.91
CA ALA A 71 4.15 -2.14 -2.45
C ALA A 71 5.19 -2.63 -1.44
N TYR A 72 4.73 -3.36 -0.43
CA TYR A 72 5.55 -3.91 0.64
C TYR A 72 5.21 -5.38 0.86
N ASP A 73 6.23 -6.17 1.13
CA ASP A 73 6.09 -7.56 1.56
C ASP A 73 5.91 -7.58 3.08
N LEU A 74 4.81 -8.15 3.56
CA LEU A 74 4.46 -8.19 4.99
C LEU A 74 5.37 -9.13 5.80
N TYR A 75 6.01 -10.10 5.14
CA TYR A 75 6.89 -11.05 5.80
C TYR A 75 8.30 -10.47 5.98
N SER A 76 8.84 -9.85 4.94
CA SER A 76 10.20 -9.29 4.90
C SER A 76 10.25 -7.79 5.18
N GLU A 77 9.11 -7.13 5.35
CA GLU A 77 8.97 -5.67 5.56
C GLU A 77 9.72 -4.84 4.50
N SER A 78 9.91 -5.45 3.32
CA SER A 78 10.76 -4.94 2.26
C SER A 78 9.89 -4.36 1.15
N LYS A 79 10.33 -3.23 0.59
CA LYS A 79 9.64 -2.62 -0.55
C LYS A 79 9.73 -3.56 -1.76
N VAL A 80 8.57 -3.98 -2.27
CA VAL A 80 8.47 -4.74 -3.52
C VAL A 80 8.47 -3.74 -4.67
N THR A 81 9.42 -3.89 -5.58
CA THR A 81 9.39 -3.15 -6.85
C THR A 81 8.56 -3.99 -7.83
N ILE A 82 7.46 -3.39 -8.29
CA ILE A 82 6.64 -3.86 -9.41
C ILE A 82 7.30 -3.48 -10.73
#